data_AF-A0AAR2KIY5-F1
#
_entry.id   AF-A0AAR2KIY5-F1
#
_cell.length_a   1.000
_cell.length_b   1.000
_cell.length_c   1.000
_cell.angle_alpha   90.00
_cell.angle_beta   90.00
_cell.angle_gamma   90.00
#
_symmetry.space_group_name_H-M   'P 1'
#
loop_
_entity.id
_entity.type
_entity.pdbx_description
1 polymer ?
#
loop_
_entity_poly.entity_id
_entity_poly.type
_entity_poly.pdbx_seq_one_letter_code
_entity_poly.pdbx_strand_id
1 'polypeptide(L)'
;MINLFYSVSNGSTVPQKGSAHGVLDAEADSTVETLVSPVVTQKAEERKKIIDGQYKCFEKMNRDLPYNKSGPYCNRTWDGWLCWEDTPAGTYTSQNCPNYFPDFDPTEKATKYCDETGNWFRHPETNRTWSNYTLCIAYTKDKLKMAYILYYMAIVGHALSIASLLISLAIFFYFRLHKKLSLLLSMAVSLPRSLSCQRITLHKNLFCSYVLNSAFTIINLIFVVNNPKVVERNPVGCKVLHFFHMYMLGCNYFWMLCEGIYLHTLIVVAVFAEEQHLHWYYLLGWGFPLVPASIHAVARKKYFDDNCWMSVETHLLYVVHGPIVAALLVNLFFLLNIVRVLVTKLRDTHRAESNMYMKAVRATLILVPLLGIQFVIFPWRPENRLAGEIYDYIMHILLHYQGLLVATIFCFFNGEVQATLKRQWMQYKVQWGQRRREHCSMRSTSYTTTSITEVPTFTFHHDCNSEHLNGRHADDSELVALKAKETYA
;
A
#
# COMPACT_ATOMS: atom_id res chain seq x y z
N MET A 1 2.68 12.50 2.44
CA MET A 1 1.79 11.57 3.18
C MET A 1 0.32 11.97 3.08
N ILE A 2 -0.11 13.15 3.57
CA ILE A 2 -1.50 13.62 3.42
C ILE A 2 -1.88 13.73 1.94
N ASN A 3 -1.00 14.27 1.08
CA ASN A 3 -1.19 14.32 -0.38
C ASN A 3 -1.20 12.95 -1.10
N LEU A 4 -0.71 11.89 -0.45
CA LEU A 4 -0.73 10.52 -0.98
C LEU A 4 -2.06 9.83 -0.66
N PHE A 5 -2.55 10.00 0.56
CA PHE A 5 -3.93 9.70 0.92
C PHE A 5 -4.93 10.57 0.14
N TYR A 6 -4.56 11.82 -0.17
CA TYR A 6 -5.29 12.74 -1.06
C TYR A 6 -5.39 12.18 -2.48
N SER A 7 -4.33 11.57 -3.02
CA SER A 7 -4.36 10.93 -4.35
C SER A 7 -5.21 9.64 -4.36
N VAL A 8 -5.21 8.85 -3.27
CA VAL A 8 -6.11 7.69 -3.12
C VAL A 8 -7.57 8.14 -3.03
N SER A 9 -7.88 9.23 -2.32
CA SER A 9 -9.26 9.70 -2.10
C SER A 9 -9.81 10.50 -3.29
N ASN A 10 -9.04 11.42 -3.87
CA ASN A 10 -9.45 12.22 -5.04
C ASN A 10 -9.31 11.46 -6.37
N GLY A 11 -8.43 10.45 -6.46
CA GLY A 11 -8.43 9.51 -7.57
C GLY A 11 -9.64 8.56 -7.58
N SER A 12 -10.40 8.53 -6.48
CA SER A 12 -11.52 7.60 -6.27
C SER A 12 -12.90 8.26 -6.39
N THR A 13 -12.98 9.58 -6.53
CA THR A 13 -14.22 10.26 -6.89
C THR A 13 -14.45 10.11 -8.39
N VAL A 14 -15.18 9.07 -8.78
CA VAL A 14 -15.65 8.85 -10.15
C VAL A 14 -17.04 9.47 -10.31
N PRO A 15 -17.21 10.53 -11.11
CA PRO A 15 -18.50 10.86 -11.70
C PRO A 15 -18.54 10.42 -13.17
N GLN A 16 -19.59 9.68 -13.54
CA GLN A 16 -19.89 9.38 -14.94
C GLN A 16 -20.79 10.45 -15.56
N LYS A 17 -20.37 10.91 -16.75
CA LYS A 17 -21.13 11.17 -17.98
C LYS A 17 -22.60 11.58 -17.79
N GLY A 18 -22.83 12.84 -17.42
CA GLY A 18 -24.10 13.52 -17.64
C GLY A 18 -24.24 13.93 -19.11
N SER A 19 -25.33 13.50 -19.73
CA SER A 19 -25.69 13.77 -21.13
C SER A 19 -25.73 15.26 -21.43
N ALA A 20 -24.98 15.70 -22.44
CA ALA A 20 -25.16 16.99 -23.08
C ALA A 20 -26.41 16.92 -23.96
N HIS A 21 -27.48 17.65 -23.62
CA HIS A 21 -28.48 18.18 -24.57
C HIS A 21 -29.49 19.09 -23.87
N GLY A 22 -29.83 20.21 -24.51
CA GLY A 22 -31.12 20.90 -24.31
C GLY A 22 -31.02 22.36 -23.88
N VAL A 23 -30.82 23.24 -24.86
CA VAL A 23 -31.34 24.61 -24.83
C VAL A 23 -32.87 24.54 -24.84
N LEU A 24 -33.56 25.31 -23.98
CA LEU A 24 -34.81 26.02 -24.31
C LEU A 24 -35.29 26.88 -23.13
N ASP A 25 -35.82 28.04 -23.50
CA ASP A 25 -36.26 29.18 -22.72
C ASP A 25 -37.41 28.87 -21.74
N ALA A 26 -37.51 29.65 -20.66
CA ALA A 26 -38.78 29.83 -19.96
C ALA A 26 -38.82 31.20 -19.26
N GLU A 27 -39.78 31.99 -19.70
CA GLU A 27 -40.27 33.25 -19.15
C GLU A 27 -40.65 33.18 -17.67
N ALA A 28 -40.61 34.35 -17.03
CA ALA A 28 -40.97 34.58 -15.65
C ALA A 28 -42.49 34.45 -15.42
N ASP A 29 -42.89 33.69 -14.41
CA ASP A 29 -44.03 34.01 -13.54
C ASP A 29 -43.86 33.36 -12.16
N SER A 30 -44.69 33.79 -11.23
CA SER A 30 -44.41 34.10 -9.84
C SER A 30 -44.86 33.04 -8.82
N THR A 31 -44.21 33.06 -7.65
CA THR A 31 -44.66 32.54 -6.34
C THR A 31 -44.87 31.02 -6.16
N VAL A 32 -43.81 30.27 -5.78
CA VAL A 32 -43.89 29.12 -4.84
C VAL A 32 -42.53 28.93 -4.14
N GLU A 33 -42.51 28.93 -2.80
CA GLU A 33 -41.37 28.49 -1.97
C GLU A 33 -40.91 27.10 -2.41
N THR A 34 -39.73 27.00 -3.02
CA THR A 34 -39.19 25.73 -3.53
C THR A 34 -37.86 25.44 -2.83
N LEU A 35 -37.78 24.25 -2.23
CA LEU A 35 -36.53 23.62 -1.78
C LEU A 35 -35.43 23.85 -2.83
N VAL A 36 -34.41 24.65 -2.48
CA VAL A 36 -33.29 24.94 -3.39
C VAL A 36 -32.48 23.65 -3.54
N SER A 37 -32.55 23.06 -4.73
CA SER A 37 -31.73 21.91 -5.12
C SER A 37 -30.22 22.24 -4.98
N PRO A 38 -29.37 21.33 -4.48
CA PRO A 38 -27.94 21.59 -4.23
C PRO A 38 -27.18 22.11 -5.46
N VAL A 39 -27.63 21.76 -6.67
CA VAL A 39 -27.07 22.22 -7.95
C VAL A 39 -27.27 23.72 -8.19
N VAL A 40 -28.37 24.30 -7.70
CA VAL A 40 -28.67 25.73 -7.83
C VAL A 40 -27.78 26.55 -6.89
N THR A 41 -27.57 26.04 -5.68
CA THR A 41 -26.67 26.66 -4.68
C THR A 41 -25.22 26.65 -5.14
N GLN A 42 -24.74 25.55 -5.71
CA GLN A 42 -23.36 25.42 -6.20
C GLN A 42 -23.06 26.40 -7.35
N LYS A 43 -23.97 26.50 -8.34
CA LYS A 43 -23.82 27.48 -9.44
C LYS A 43 -23.88 28.93 -8.97
N ALA A 44 -24.63 29.21 -7.90
CA ALA A 44 -24.69 30.55 -7.31
C ALA A 44 -23.36 30.91 -6.59
N GLU A 45 -22.77 29.96 -5.87
CA GLU A 45 -21.46 30.13 -5.23
C GLU A 45 -20.31 30.28 -6.23
N GLU A 46 -20.31 29.46 -7.30
CA GLU A 46 -19.38 29.57 -8.43
C GLU A 46 -19.42 30.98 -9.03
N ARG A 47 -20.62 31.46 -9.36
CA ARG A 47 -20.81 32.80 -9.93
C ARG A 47 -20.32 33.89 -8.99
N LYS A 48 -20.60 33.77 -7.69
CA LYS A 48 -20.14 34.73 -6.68
C LYS A 48 -18.62 34.81 -6.64
N LYS A 49 -17.93 33.67 -6.68
CA LYS A 49 -16.45 33.61 -6.68
C LYS A 49 -15.85 34.19 -7.96
N ILE A 50 -16.47 33.96 -9.12
CA ILE A 50 -16.05 34.57 -10.39
C ILE A 50 -16.16 36.10 -10.34
N ILE A 51 -17.27 36.63 -9.83
CA ILE A 51 -17.50 38.08 -9.70
C ILE A 51 -16.49 38.71 -8.72
N ASP A 52 -16.24 38.06 -7.59
CA ASP A 52 -15.23 38.50 -6.62
C ASP A 52 -13.81 38.51 -7.23
N GLY A 53 -13.45 37.46 -7.98
CA GLY A 53 -12.18 37.38 -8.71
C GLY A 53 -12.04 38.48 -9.76
N GLN A 54 -13.12 38.76 -10.51
CA GLN A 54 -13.17 39.83 -11.49
C GLN A 54 -12.98 41.21 -10.84
N TYR A 55 -13.68 41.48 -9.73
CA TYR A 55 -13.55 42.75 -9.00
C TYR A 55 -12.12 42.98 -8.51
N LYS A 56 -11.51 41.97 -7.89
CA LYS A 56 -10.11 42.02 -7.43
C LYS A 56 -9.13 42.25 -8.58
N CYS A 57 -9.39 41.66 -9.75
CA CYS A 57 -8.56 41.88 -10.93
C CYS A 57 -8.63 43.32 -11.41
N PHE A 58 -9.84 43.89 -11.52
CA PHE A 58 -9.99 45.29 -11.94
C PHE A 58 -9.41 46.28 -10.93
N GLU A 59 -9.57 46.01 -9.64
CA GLU A 59 -8.91 46.80 -8.59
C GLU A 59 -7.38 46.76 -8.78
N LYS A 60 -6.82 45.58 -9.02
CA LYS A 60 -5.38 45.41 -9.29
C LYS A 60 -4.92 46.14 -10.54
N MET A 61 -5.70 46.08 -11.63
CA MET A 61 -5.41 46.81 -12.87
C MET A 61 -5.40 48.33 -12.68
N ASN A 62 -6.20 48.86 -11.76
CA ASN A 62 -6.25 50.29 -11.47
C ASN A 62 -5.20 50.76 -10.45
N ARG A 63 -4.83 49.89 -9.51
CA ARG A 63 -3.94 50.23 -8.39
C ARG A 63 -2.46 50.01 -8.69
N ASP A 64 -2.14 48.94 -9.42
CA ASP A 64 -0.75 48.56 -9.63
C ASP A 64 -0.10 49.43 -10.71
N LEU A 65 1.18 49.74 -10.51
CA LEU A 65 1.95 50.53 -11.47
C LEU A 65 2.08 49.78 -12.80
N PRO A 66 2.13 50.52 -13.93
CA PRO A 66 2.41 49.94 -15.24
C PRO A 66 3.74 49.19 -15.26
N TYR A 67 3.84 48.20 -16.15
CA TYR A 67 5.04 47.39 -16.31
C TYR A 67 6.28 48.25 -16.59
N ASN A 68 7.26 48.20 -15.68
CA ASN A 68 8.42 49.09 -15.65
C ASN A 68 9.68 48.50 -16.34
N LYS A 69 9.52 47.64 -17.36
CA LYS A 69 10.66 47.12 -18.14
C LYS A 69 10.58 47.58 -19.59
N SER A 70 11.74 47.86 -20.18
CA SER A 70 11.91 48.26 -21.58
C SER A 70 11.61 47.09 -22.54
N GLY A 71 10.64 47.27 -23.42
CA GLY A 71 10.27 46.32 -24.48
C GLY A 71 8.75 46.20 -24.66
N PRO A 72 8.27 45.57 -25.75
CA PRO A 72 6.86 45.25 -25.90
C PRO A 72 6.42 44.27 -24.81
N TYR A 73 5.21 44.47 -24.27
CA TYR A 73 4.62 43.63 -23.24
C TYR A 73 3.11 43.58 -23.43
N CYS A 74 2.50 42.50 -22.95
CA CYS A 74 1.06 42.35 -22.89
C CYS A 74 0.53 42.89 -21.56
N ASN A 75 -0.43 43.81 -21.64
CA ASN A 75 -1.09 44.40 -20.47
C ASN A 75 -1.87 43.36 -19.67
N ARG A 76 -1.98 43.60 -18.36
CA ARG A 76 -2.89 42.87 -17.47
C ARG A 76 -4.30 42.76 -18.04
N THR A 77 -4.93 41.61 -17.84
CA THR A 77 -6.28 41.38 -18.36
C THR A 77 -7.03 40.30 -17.60
N TRP A 78 -8.35 40.44 -17.56
CA TRP A 78 -9.27 39.41 -17.08
C TRP A 78 -9.79 38.60 -18.27
N ASP A 79 -9.57 37.28 -18.26
CA ASP A 79 -10.01 36.41 -19.37
C ASP A 79 -11.37 35.74 -19.14
N GLY A 80 -12.06 36.10 -18.05
CA GLY A 80 -13.31 35.49 -17.63
C GLY A 80 -13.17 34.60 -16.40
N TRP A 81 -11.98 34.01 -16.17
CA TRP A 81 -11.73 33.08 -15.07
C TRP A 81 -10.52 33.49 -14.21
N LEU A 82 -9.43 33.95 -14.81
CA LEU A 82 -8.21 34.34 -14.10
C LEU A 82 -7.78 35.76 -14.47
N CYS A 83 -7.10 36.40 -13.51
CA CYS A 83 -6.47 37.69 -13.69
C CYS A 83 -5.03 37.49 -14.16
N TRP A 84 -4.70 37.92 -15.36
CA TRP A 84 -3.36 37.79 -15.93
C TRP A 84 -2.53 39.04 -15.67
N GLU A 85 -1.28 38.83 -15.24
CA GLU A 85 -0.30 39.89 -14.98
C GLU A 85 0.37 40.40 -16.25
N ASP A 86 1.03 41.56 -16.16
CA ASP A 86 1.84 42.12 -17.23
C ASP A 86 2.97 41.14 -17.61
N THR A 87 3.04 40.78 -18.88
CA THR A 87 3.91 39.72 -19.36
C THR A 87 4.78 40.23 -20.52
N PRO A 88 6.12 40.05 -20.48
CA PRO A 88 6.98 40.49 -21.56
C PRO A 88 6.69 39.72 -22.87
N ALA A 89 6.87 40.39 -24.00
CA ALA A 89 6.68 39.80 -25.32
C ALA A 89 7.54 38.54 -25.53
N GLY A 90 6.99 37.56 -26.26
CA GLY A 90 7.64 36.29 -26.57
C GLY A 90 7.71 35.30 -25.39
N THR A 91 6.96 35.54 -24.31
CA THR A 91 6.97 34.67 -23.12
C THR A 91 5.59 34.14 -22.75
N TYR A 92 5.59 33.01 -22.03
CA TYR A 92 4.39 32.44 -21.42
C TYR A 92 4.28 32.90 -19.96
N THR A 93 3.07 33.27 -19.57
CA THR A 93 2.70 33.41 -18.16
C THR A 93 1.86 32.22 -17.73
N SER A 94 1.98 31.81 -16.47
CA SER A 94 1.30 30.63 -15.93
C SER A 94 0.82 30.88 -14.51
N GLN A 95 -0.39 30.43 -14.20
CA GLN A 95 -0.99 30.54 -12.87
C GLN A 95 -1.77 29.27 -12.54
N ASN A 96 -1.98 28.98 -11.26
CA ASN A 96 -2.77 27.84 -10.82
C ASN A 96 -4.22 27.93 -11.34
N CYS A 97 -4.81 26.79 -11.65
CA CYS A 97 -6.19 26.72 -12.10
C CYS A 97 -7.15 27.20 -10.99
N PRO A 98 -8.29 27.83 -11.36
CA PRO A 98 -9.27 28.32 -10.40
C PRO A 98 -9.88 27.17 -9.57
N ASN A 99 -10.02 27.38 -8.26
CA ASN A 99 -10.53 26.38 -7.31
C ASN A 99 -12.06 26.44 -7.09
N TYR A 100 -12.76 27.25 -7.89
CA TYR A 100 -14.20 27.43 -7.73
C TYR A 100 -15.03 26.58 -8.70
N PHE A 101 -14.42 25.95 -9.71
CA PHE A 101 -15.10 24.97 -10.55
C PHE A 101 -14.87 23.55 -10.01
N PRO A 102 -15.92 22.72 -9.86
CA PRO A 102 -15.79 21.34 -9.38
C PRO A 102 -15.09 20.43 -10.39
N ASP A 103 -15.09 20.83 -11.67
CA ASP A 103 -14.49 20.05 -12.75
C ASP A 103 -13.03 20.44 -13.00
N PHE A 104 -12.47 21.35 -12.21
CA PHE A 104 -11.10 21.84 -12.38
C PHE A 104 -10.16 21.31 -11.29
N ASP A 105 -8.93 21.02 -11.68
CA ASP A 105 -7.85 20.64 -10.78
C ASP A 105 -7.00 21.87 -10.42
N PRO A 106 -7.12 22.45 -9.20
CA PRO A 106 -6.41 23.66 -8.81
C PRO A 106 -4.88 23.46 -8.66
N THR A 107 -4.40 22.22 -8.67
CA THR A 107 -2.97 21.92 -8.60
C THR A 107 -2.26 22.10 -9.94
N GLU A 108 -3.02 22.08 -11.03
CA GLU A 108 -2.53 22.28 -12.39
C GLU A 108 -2.37 23.78 -12.70
N LYS A 109 -1.69 24.08 -13.80
CA LYS A 109 -1.45 25.47 -14.24
C LYS A 109 -2.13 25.74 -15.57
N ALA A 110 -2.85 26.86 -15.62
CA ALA A 110 -3.30 27.48 -16.87
C ALA A 110 -2.15 28.32 -17.43
N THR A 111 -2.05 28.40 -18.76
CA THR A 111 -1.00 29.20 -19.43
C THR A 111 -1.58 30.17 -20.44
N LYS A 112 -0.90 31.31 -20.60
CA LYS A 112 -1.25 32.32 -21.60
C LYS A 112 0.00 32.85 -22.27
N TYR A 113 -0.04 32.98 -23.59
CA TYR A 113 1.11 33.39 -24.39
C TYR A 113 1.00 34.86 -24.80
N CYS A 114 2.07 35.62 -24.55
CA CYS A 114 2.26 36.96 -25.08
C CYS A 114 3.14 36.88 -26.33
N ASP A 115 2.65 37.34 -27.47
CA ASP A 115 3.40 37.29 -28.72
C ASP A 115 4.59 38.28 -28.71
N GLU A 116 5.45 38.18 -29.72
CA GLU A 116 6.64 39.04 -29.86
C GLU A 116 6.29 40.53 -30.11
N THR A 117 5.06 40.80 -30.54
CA THR A 117 4.58 42.17 -30.83
C THR A 117 3.97 42.85 -29.60
N GLY A 118 3.82 42.15 -28.48
CA GLY A 118 3.18 42.66 -27.26
C GLY A 118 1.66 42.50 -27.24
N ASN A 119 1.11 41.60 -28.06
CA ASN A 119 -0.31 41.26 -28.07
C ASN A 119 -0.56 39.86 -27.48
N TRP A 120 -1.69 39.71 -26.78
CA TRP A 120 -2.13 38.41 -26.30
C TRP A 120 -2.47 37.49 -27.48
N PHE A 121 -1.99 36.25 -27.41
CA PHE A 121 -2.27 35.24 -28.44
C PHE A 121 -3.77 35.11 -28.70
N ARG A 122 -4.14 35.09 -29.99
CA ARG A 122 -5.53 34.94 -30.44
C ARG A 122 -5.73 33.56 -31.07
N HIS A 123 -6.85 32.93 -30.74
CA HIS A 123 -7.17 31.61 -31.29
C HIS A 123 -7.41 31.70 -32.81
N PRO A 124 -6.86 30.78 -33.63
CA PRO A 124 -6.96 30.85 -35.09
C PRO A 124 -8.40 30.79 -35.61
N GLU A 125 -9.30 30.08 -34.92
CA GLU A 125 -10.68 29.90 -35.38
C GLU A 125 -11.64 31.00 -34.90
N THR A 126 -11.44 31.54 -33.69
CA THR A 126 -12.40 32.47 -33.06
C THR A 126 -11.89 33.90 -33.02
N ASN A 127 -10.61 34.13 -33.34
CA ASN A 127 -9.93 35.42 -33.29
C ASN A 127 -10.05 36.17 -31.95
N ARG A 128 -10.35 35.44 -30.86
CA ARG A 128 -10.42 35.97 -29.49
C ARG A 128 -9.12 35.65 -28.75
N THR A 129 -8.77 36.50 -27.78
CA THR A 129 -7.65 36.23 -26.87
C THR A 129 -7.85 34.88 -26.19
N TRP A 130 -6.82 34.04 -26.22
CA TRP A 130 -6.93 32.66 -25.78
C TRP A 130 -5.98 32.37 -24.62
N SER A 131 -6.48 31.58 -23.68
CA SER A 131 -5.76 31.04 -22.53
C SER A 131 -5.90 29.51 -22.56
N ASN A 132 -4.81 28.79 -22.32
CA ASN A 132 -4.81 27.33 -22.31
C ASN A 132 -5.21 26.80 -20.92
N TYR A 133 -6.43 26.28 -20.83
CA TYR A 133 -6.97 25.60 -19.64
C TYR A 133 -7.02 24.07 -19.80
N THR A 134 -6.39 23.49 -20.83
CA THR A 134 -6.51 22.05 -21.13
C THR A 134 -6.06 21.17 -19.96
N LEU A 135 -5.03 21.60 -19.23
CA LEU A 135 -4.51 20.89 -18.05
C LEU A 135 -5.41 21.04 -16.82
N CYS A 136 -6.23 22.09 -16.76
CA CYS A 136 -7.09 22.36 -15.62
C CYS A 136 -8.28 21.41 -15.54
N ILE A 137 -8.63 20.70 -16.61
CA ILE A 137 -9.75 19.76 -16.59
C ILE A 137 -9.41 18.57 -15.67
N ALA A 138 -10.14 18.43 -14.56
CA ALA A 138 -9.92 17.35 -13.58
C ALA A 138 -10.21 15.97 -14.20
N TYR A 139 -11.20 15.89 -15.09
CA TYR A 139 -11.69 14.64 -15.69
C TYR A 139 -11.12 14.36 -17.08
N THR A 140 -9.81 14.45 -17.25
CA THR A 140 -9.18 13.95 -18.49
C THR A 140 -9.17 12.43 -18.54
N LYS A 141 -9.26 11.85 -19.75
CA LYS A 141 -9.19 10.39 -19.97
C LYS A 141 -7.95 9.77 -19.33
N ASP A 142 -6.84 10.50 -19.34
CA ASP A 142 -5.58 10.07 -18.76
C ASP A 142 -5.63 10.03 -17.23
N LYS A 143 -6.16 11.08 -16.57
CA LYS A 143 -6.33 11.10 -15.10
C LYS A 143 -7.28 9.99 -14.64
N LEU A 144 -8.38 9.76 -15.35
CA LEU A 144 -9.31 8.66 -15.05
C LEU A 144 -8.66 7.28 -15.22
N LYS A 145 -7.88 7.09 -16.29
CA LYS A 145 -7.14 5.84 -16.51
C LYS A 145 -6.15 5.58 -15.38
N MET A 146 -5.38 6.59 -14.97
CA MET A 146 -4.45 6.47 -13.85
C MET A 146 -5.19 6.11 -12.56
N ALA A 147 -6.27 6.82 -12.23
CA ALA A 147 -7.12 6.51 -11.08
C ALA A 147 -7.59 5.04 -11.05
N TYR A 148 -8.11 4.52 -12.16
CA TYR A 148 -8.50 3.11 -12.24
C TYR A 148 -7.33 2.16 -12.06
N ILE A 149 -6.16 2.44 -12.64
CA ILE A 149 -4.95 1.62 -12.47
C ILE A 149 -4.56 1.58 -10.98
N LEU A 150 -4.51 2.74 -10.32
CA LEU A 150 -4.20 2.83 -8.89
C LEU A 150 -5.22 2.07 -8.04
N TYR A 151 -6.52 2.18 -8.37
CA TYR A 151 -7.60 1.44 -7.71
C TYR A 151 -7.43 -0.09 -7.81
N TYR A 152 -7.20 -0.61 -9.02
CA TYR A 152 -6.97 -2.05 -9.21
C TYR A 152 -5.67 -2.53 -8.54
N MET A 153 -4.60 -1.73 -8.61
CA MET A 153 -3.34 -2.01 -7.92
C MET A 153 -3.54 -2.08 -6.40
N ALA A 154 -4.35 -1.20 -5.82
CA ALA A 154 -4.68 -1.21 -4.40
C ALA A 154 -5.44 -2.50 -4.00
N ILE A 155 -6.47 -2.89 -4.77
CA ILE A 155 -7.23 -4.12 -4.52
C ILE A 155 -6.33 -5.34 -4.59
N VAL A 156 -5.53 -5.47 -5.66
CA VAL A 156 -4.63 -6.61 -5.86
C VAL A 156 -3.56 -6.64 -4.76
N GLY A 157 -2.96 -5.50 -4.41
CA GLY A 157 -1.97 -5.40 -3.34
C GLY A 157 -2.51 -5.84 -1.99
N HIS A 158 -3.67 -5.31 -1.58
CA HIS A 158 -4.30 -5.69 -0.32
C HIS A 158 -4.79 -7.15 -0.32
N ALA A 159 -5.30 -7.68 -1.43
CA ALA A 159 -5.72 -9.08 -1.52
C ALA A 159 -4.52 -10.04 -1.36
N LEU A 160 -3.41 -9.78 -2.05
CA LEU A 160 -2.17 -10.56 -1.92
C LEU A 160 -1.57 -10.43 -0.51
N SER A 161 -1.63 -9.23 0.06
CA SER A 161 -1.21 -8.99 1.45
C SER A 161 -2.04 -9.83 2.43
N ILE A 162 -3.37 -9.84 2.32
CA ILE A 162 -4.24 -10.65 3.18
C ILE A 162 -3.91 -12.14 3.02
N ALA A 163 -3.84 -12.65 1.79
CA ALA A 163 -3.55 -14.06 1.53
C ALA A 163 -2.22 -14.50 2.17
N SER A 164 -1.15 -13.74 1.94
CA SER A 164 0.19 -14.04 2.49
C SER A 164 0.24 -13.92 4.02
N LEU A 165 -0.44 -12.94 4.61
CA LEU A 165 -0.52 -12.75 6.06
C LEU A 165 -1.34 -13.85 6.74
N LEU A 166 -2.44 -14.29 6.14
CA LEU A 166 -3.25 -15.40 6.64
C LEU A 166 -2.46 -16.71 6.62
N ILE A 167 -1.73 -16.98 5.52
CA ILE A 167 -0.83 -18.14 5.44
C ILE A 167 0.25 -18.05 6.53
N SER A 168 0.85 -16.88 6.72
CA SER A 168 1.87 -16.66 7.75
C SER A 168 1.31 -16.89 9.16
N LEU A 169 0.14 -16.34 9.46
CA LEU A 169 -0.56 -16.55 10.73
C LEU A 169 -0.86 -18.04 10.94
N ALA A 170 -1.39 -18.73 9.92
CA ALA A 170 -1.66 -20.16 9.97
C ALA A 170 -0.40 -20.97 10.27
N ILE A 171 0.73 -20.65 9.62
CA ILE A 171 2.03 -21.27 9.89
C ILE A 171 2.46 -21.04 11.36
N PHE A 172 2.35 -19.81 11.88
CA PHE A 172 2.67 -19.52 13.28
C PHE A 172 1.74 -20.21 14.29
N PHE A 173 0.46 -20.40 13.96
CA PHE A 173 -0.48 -21.17 14.78
C PHE A 173 -0.19 -22.67 14.71
N TYR A 174 0.06 -23.21 13.53
CA TYR A 174 0.41 -24.61 13.30
C TYR A 174 1.68 -25.01 14.05
N PHE A 175 2.74 -24.20 13.97
CA PHE A 175 3.97 -24.47 14.73
C PHE A 175 3.80 -24.31 16.24
N ARG A 176 2.94 -23.38 16.70
CA ARG A 176 2.59 -23.29 18.13
C ARG A 176 1.86 -24.54 18.60
N LEU A 177 0.95 -25.07 17.79
CA LEU A 177 0.18 -26.29 18.09
C LEU A 177 1.10 -27.52 18.10
N HIS A 178 1.98 -27.66 17.10
CA HIS A 178 2.96 -28.75 17.03
C HIS A 178 4.05 -28.65 18.10
N LYS A 179 4.53 -27.45 18.46
CA LYS A 179 5.44 -27.28 19.62
C LYS A 179 4.74 -27.58 20.95
N LYS A 180 3.46 -27.23 21.13
CA LYS A 180 2.70 -27.63 22.33
C LYS A 180 2.56 -29.15 22.43
N LEU A 181 2.28 -29.84 21.31
CA LEU A 181 2.16 -31.29 21.25
C LEU A 181 3.52 -32.00 21.46
N SER A 182 4.60 -31.48 20.86
CA SER A 182 5.97 -32.03 21.01
C SER A 182 6.59 -31.76 22.39
N LEU A 183 6.12 -30.74 23.13
CA LEU A 183 6.59 -30.47 24.50
C LEU A 183 5.84 -31.22 25.59
N LEU A 184 4.65 -31.72 25.29
CA LEU A 184 4.06 -32.78 26.12
C LEU A 184 4.88 -34.08 26.06
N LEU A 185 5.79 -34.22 25.08
CA LEU A 185 6.61 -35.42 24.86
C LEU A 185 8.10 -35.27 25.27
N SER A 186 8.59 -34.07 25.64
CA SER A 186 10.03 -33.85 25.91
C SER A 186 10.30 -32.98 27.14
N MET A 187 10.48 -33.62 28.29
CA MET A 187 10.94 -33.02 29.56
C MET A 187 12.47 -32.80 29.61
N ALA A 188 13.09 -32.19 28.59
CA ALA A 188 14.47 -31.68 28.66
C ALA A 188 14.93 -31.03 27.34
N VAL A 189 14.82 -29.70 27.21
CA VAL A 189 15.83 -28.84 26.56
C VAL A 189 15.62 -27.42 27.09
N SER A 190 16.57 -26.95 27.88
CA SER A 190 16.66 -25.58 28.37
C SER A 190 17.07 -24.62 27.24
N LEU A 191 16.35 -23.48 27.13
CA LEU A 191 16.66 -22.20 26.43
C LEU A 191 16.15 -21.98 24.97
N PRO A 192 15.59 -20.79 24.57
CA PRO A 192 15.02 -19.67 25.30
C PRO A 192 13.49 -19.59 25.11
N ARG A 193 12.71 -20.09 26.08
CA ARG A 193 11.24 -20.18 25.98
C ARG A 193 10.50 -18.86 26.24
N SER A 194 11.18 -17.85 26.81
CA SER A 194 10.60 -16.57 27.22
C SER A 194 10.56 -15.53 26.09
N LEU A 195 11.70 -15.24 25.43
CA LEU A 195 11.83 -14.17 24.43
C LEU A 195 11.09 -14.45 23.11
N SER A 196 11.05 -15.71 22.68
CA SER A 196 10.36 -16.10 21.45
C SER A 196 8.84 -16.03 21.64
N CYS A 197 8.32 -16.28 22.85
CA CYS A 197 6.88 -16.18 23.10
C CYS A 197 6.38 -14.74 22.94
N GLN A 198 7.10 -13.77 23.52
CA GLN A 198 6.74 -12.34 23.52
C GLN A 198 6.92 -11.67 22.15
N ARG A 199 8.05 -11.94 21.46
CA ARG A 199 8.26 -11.48 20.07
C ARG A 199 7.15 -12.00 19.15
N ILE A 200 6.85 -13.29 19.22
CA ILE A 200 5.83 -13.92 18.37
C ILE A 200 4.44 -13.35 18.66
N THR A 201 4.09 -13.05 19.93
CA THR A 201 2.80 -12.43 20.24
C THR A 201 2.68 -11.03 19.65
N LEU A 202 3.76 -10.24 19.67
CA LEU A 202 3.76 -8.90 19.10
C LEU A 202 3.60 -8.93 17.57
N HIS A 203 4.35 -9.82 16.89
CA HIS A 203 4.23 -10.00 15.43
C HIS A 203 2.84 -10.51 15.01
N LYS A 204 2.19 -11.35 15.83
CA LYS A 204 0.81 -11.80 15.59
C LYS A 204 -0.19 -10.64 15.62
N ASN A 205 -0.07 -9.74 16.59
CA ASN A 205 -0.93 -8.57 16.68
C ASN A 205 -0.67 -7.61 15.52
N LEU A 206 0.59 -7.42 15.14
CA LEU A 206 0.95 -6.63 13.97
C LEU A 206 0.32 -7.22 12.69
N PHE A 207 0.47 -8.52 12.43
CA PHE A 207 -0.14 -9.17 11.27
C PHE A 207 -1.66 -9.10 11.30
N CYS A 208 -2.28 -9.26 12.47
CA CYS A 208 -3.71 -9.07 12.65
C CYS A 208 -4.13 -7.63 12.30
N SER A 209 -3.38 -6.62 12.74
CA SER A 209 -3.64 -5.22 12.39
C SER A 209 -3.55 -4.98 10.86
N TYR A 210 -2.59 -5.58 10.17
CA TYR A 210 -2.46 -5.50 8.72
C TYR A 210 -3.61 -6.19 7.98
N VAL A 211 -4.05 -7.36 8.46
CA VAL A 211 -5.21 -8.08 7.90
C VAL A 211 -6.48 -7.26 8.06
N LEU A 212 -6.74 -6.72 9.25
CA LEU A 212 -7.91 -5.88 9.51
C LEU A 212 -7.87 -4.59 8.69
N ASN A 213 -6.74 -3.87 8.70
CA ASN A 213 -6.59 -2.66 7.89
C ASN A 213 -6.82 -2.93 6.40
N SER A 214 -6.22 -4.00 5.86
CA SER A 214 -6.41 -4.36 4.45
C SER A 214 -7.86 -4.77 4.15
N ALA A 215 -8.51 -5.52 5.04
CA ALA A 215 -9.91 -5.92 4.87
C ALA A 215 -10.84 -4.70 4.86
N PHE A 216 -10.72 -3.79 5.82
CA PHE A 216 -11.52 -2.56 5.86
C PHE A 216 -11.22 -1.63 4.69
N THR A 217 -9.97 -1.56 4.23
CA THR A 217 -9.60 -0.79 3.02
C THR A 217 -10.29 -1.36 1.78
N ILE A 218 -10.26 -2.69 1.57
CA ILE A 218 -10.95 -3.33 0.45
C ILE A 218 -12.47 -3.10 0.53
N ILE A 219 -13.07 -3.26 1.72
CA ILE A 219 -14.51 -3.03 1.91
C ILE A 219 -14.86 -1.57 1.58
N ASN A 220 -14.05 -0.61 2.02
CA ASN A 220 -14.23 0.81 1.71
C ASN A 220 -14.10 1.09 0.20
N LEU A 221 -13.10 0.51 -0.46
CA LEU A 221 -12.90 0.66 -1.92
C LEU A 221 -14.08 0.06 -2.72
N ILE A 222 -14.54 -1.14 -2.37
CA ILE A 222 -15.63 -1.79 -3.11
C ILE A 222 -16.99 -1.16 -2.81
N PHE A 223 -17.26 -0.77 -1.57
CA PHE A 223 -18.59 -0.28 -1.19
C PHE A 223 -18.77 1.21 -1.47
N VAL A 224 -17.77 2.03 -1.15
CA VAL A 224 -17.85 3.50 -1.21
C VAL A 224 -17.35 4.02 -2.54
N VAL A 225 -16.13 3.63 -2.95
CA VAL A 225 -15.49 4.18 -4.16
C VAL A 225 -16.14 3.66 -5.45
N ASN A 226 -16.49 2.38 -5.50
CA ASN A 226 -17.13 1.80 -6.69
C ASN A 226 -18.57 2.31 -6.92
N ASN A 227 -19.26 2.79 -5.87
CA ASN A 227 -20.67 3.19 -5.95
C ASN A 227 -20.87 4.67 -5.58
N PRO A 228 -20.72 5.60 -6.53
CA PRO A 228 -20.83 7.04 -6.25
C PRO A 228 -22.22 7.43 -5.69
N LYS A 229 -23.28 6.68 -6.06
CA LYS A 229 -24.65 6.83 -5.53
C LYS A 229 -24.73 6.62 -4.00
N VAL A 230 -23.84 5.81 -3.43
CA VAL A 230 -23.79 5.57 -1.98
C VAL A 230 -23.21 6.78 -1.26
N VAL A 231 -22.24 7.46 -1.86
CA VAL A 231 -21.65 8.70 -1.33
C VAL A 231 -22.70 9.81 -1.32
N GLU A 232 -23.45 9.96 -2.42
CA GLU A 232 -24.50 10.97 -2.57
C GLU A 232 -25.70 10.71 -1.63
N ARG A 233 -26.09 9.44 -1.44
CA ARG A 233 -27.19 9.07 -0.52
C ARG A 233 -26.82 9.22 0.97
N ASN A 234 -25.52 9.40 1.28
CA ASN A 234 -24.99 9.64 2.62
C ASN A 234 -25.55 8.72 3.74
N PRO A 235 -25.59 7.38 3.56
CA PRO A 235 -26.17 6.50 4.56
C PRO A 235 -25.27 6.40 5.81
N VAL A 236 -25.90 6.21 6.98
CA VAL A 236 -25.18 6.04 8.26
C VAL A 236 -24.16 4.90 8.20
N GLY A 237 -24.47 3.82 7.47
CA GLY A 237 -23.55 2.70 7.27
C GLY A 237 -22.21 3.09 6.62
N CYS A 238 -22.22 4.07 5.73
CA CYS A 238 -21.01 4.57 5.08
C CYS A 238 -20.13 5.35 6.07
N LYS A 239 -20.75 6.20 6.91
CA LYS A 239 -20.06 6.94 7.99
C LYS A 239 -19.41 6.00 9.01
N VAL A 240 -20.13 4.96 9.42
CA VAL A 240 -19.64 3.93 10.35
C VAL A 240 -18.48 3.15 9.72
N LEU A 241 -18.59 2.76 8.45
CA LEU A 241 -17.51 2.08 7.73
C LEU A 241 -16.26 2.94 7.65
N HIS A 242 -16.40 4.23 7.32
CA HIS A 242 -15.28 5.18 7.28
C HIS A 242 -14.60 5.35 8.65
N PHE A 243 -15.39 5.39 9.73
CA PHE A 243 -14.84 5.41 11.10
C PHE A 243 -13.98 4.17 11.39
N PHE A 244 -14.48 2.97 11.08
CA PHE A 244 -13.71 1.74 11.29
C PHE A 244 -12.46 1.69 10.40
N HIS A 245 -12.54 2.16 9.16
CA HIS A 245 -11.40 2.27 8.27
C HIS A 245 -10.30 3.17 8.87
N MET A 246 -10.64 4.38 9.34
CA MET A 246 -9.68 5.30 9.96
C MET A 246 -9.11 4.76 11.27
N TYR A 247 -9.92 4.09 12.10
CA TYR A 247 -9.45 3.45 13.32
C TYR A 247 -8.47 2.30 13.03
N MET A 248 -8.80 1.41 12.09
CA MET A 248 -7.92 0.28 11.72
C MET A 248 -6.63 0.74 11.06
N LEU A 249 -6.68 1.82 10.27
CA LEU A 249 -5.50 2.50 9.75
C LEU A 249 -4.60 2.98 10.88
N GLY A 250 -5.17 3.69 11.86
CA GLY A 250 -4.45 4.16 13.05
C GLY A 250 -3.82 2.99 13.82
N CYS A 251 -4.61 1.97 14.16
CA CYS A 251 -4.12 0.77 14.85
C CYS A 251 -2.94 0.12 14.13
N ASN A 252 -2.96 0.04 12.79
CA ASN A 252 -1.85 -0.51 12.04
C ASN A 252 -0.56 0.29 12.23
N TYR A 253 -0.61 1.62 12.13
CA TYR A 253 0.56 2.47 12.37
C TYR A 253 1.06 2.43 13.82
N PHE A 254 0.16 2.40 14.80
CA PHE A 254 0.56 2.29 16.22
C PHE A 254 1.13 0.90 16.56
N TRP A 255 0.67 -0.17 15.92
CA TRP A 255 1.30 -1.49 16.06
C TRP A 255 2.68 -1.56 15.41
N MET A 256 2.91 -0.86 14.29
CA MET A 256 4.27 -0.67 13.75
C MET A 256 5.17 0.11 14.72
N LEU A 257 4.63 1.13 15.42
CA LEU A 257 5.36 1.81 16.50
C LEU A 257 5.69 0.88 17.66
N CYS A 258 4.74 0.06 18.10
CA CYS A 258 4.95 -0.92 19.16
C CYS A 258 6.07 -1.91 18.80
N GLU A 259 6.12 -2.36 17.55
CA GLU A 259 7.22 -3.20 17.06
C GLU A 259 8.56 -2.47 17.03
N GLY A 260 8.58 -1.20 16.59
CA GLY A 260 9.78 -0.35 16.60
C GLY A 260 10.34 -0.15 18.01
N ILE A 261 9.48 0.19 18.99
CA ILE A 261 9.86 0.33 20.41
C ILE A 261 10.41 -0.98 20.94
N TYR A 262 9.73 -2.10 20.67
CA TYR A 262 10.15 -3.42 21.13
C TYR A 262 11.53 -3.80 20.57
N LEU A 263 11.74 -3.60 19.26
CA LEU A 263 13.01 -3.90 18.60
C LEU A 263 14.15 -3.02 19.11
N HIS A 264 13.91 -1.72 19.28
CA HIS A 264 14.88 -0.78 19.82
C HIS A 264 15.27 -1.15 21.26
N THR A 265 14.30 -1.43 22.11
CA THR A 265 14.52 -1.81 23.51
C THR A 265 15.34 -3.11 23.61
N LEU A 266 15.03 -4.10 22.76
CA LEU A 266 15.74 -5.38 22.74
C LEU A 266 17.21 -5.25 22.29
N ILE A 267 17.50 -4.43 21.28
CA ILE A 267 18.86 -4.33 20.70
C ILE A 267 19.74 -3.36 21.50
N VAL A 268 19.20 -2.20 21.90
CA VAL A 268 20.00 -1.10 22.46
C VAL A 268 19.95 -1.10 24.00
N VAL A 269 18.78 -1.36 24.57
CA VAL A 269 18.48 -1.15 25.99
C VAL A 269 18.43 -2.49 26.75
N ALA A 270 19.11 -3.52 26.22
CA ALA A 270 18.99 -4.94 26.58
C ALA A 270 18.91 -5.28 28.09
N VAL A 271 19.40 -4.41 28.97
CA VAL A 271 19.34 -4.51 30.45
C VAL A 271 17.91 -4.35 31.01
N PHE A 272 16.96 -3.75 30.28
CA PHE A 272 15.59 -3.49 30.77
C PHE A 272 14.50 -4.37 30.11
N ALA A 273 14.90 -5.39 29.35
CA ALA A 273 13.95 -6.25 28.64
C ALA A 273 13.15 -7.20 29.58
N GLU A 274 13.61 -7.42 30.82
CA GLU A 274 13.03 -8.41 31.74
C GLU A 274 11.69 -8.00 32.39
N GLU A 275 11.36 -6.70 32.50
CA GLU A 275 10.14 -6.22 33.19
C GLU A 275 9.11 -5.51 32.28
N GLN A 276 9.12 -5.79 30.98
CA GLN A 276 8.20 -5.12 30.05
C GLN A 276 6.80 -5.74 30.11
N HIS A 277 5.86 -5.07 30.80
CA HIS A 277 4.46 -5.48 30.84
C HIS A 277 3.80 -5.34 29.46
N LEU A 278 3.45 -6.49 28.85
CA LEU A 278 2.72 -6.61 27.59
C LEU A 278 1.45 -5.75 27.54
N HIS A 279 0.81 -5.52 28.68
CA HIS A 279 -0.45 -4.77 28.81
C HIS A 279 -0.34 -3.32 28.30
N TRP A 280 0.80 -2.64 28.51
CA TRP A 280 1.03 -1.28 28.02
C TRP A 280 1.10 -1.21 26.49
N TYR A 281 1.66 -2.24 25.85
CA TYR A 281 1.68 -2.33 24.39
C TYR A 281 0.29 -2.52 23.80
N TYR A 282 -0.60 -3.28 24.45
CA TYR A 282 -2.00 -3.40 23.99
C TYR A 282 -2.76 -2.08 24.15
N LEU A 283 -2.54 -1.37 25.25
CA LEU A 283 -3.14 -0.05 25.46
C LEU A 283 -2.66 0.95 24.39
N LEU A 284 -1.37 0.94 24.06
CA LEU A 284 -0.79 1.80 23.04
C LEU A 284 -1.24 1.41 21.61
N GLY A 285 -1.26 0.12 21.28
CA GLY A 285 -1.55 -0.37 19.94
C GLY A 285 -3.03 -0.36 19.56
N TRP A 286 -3.93 -0.72 20.48
CA TRP A 286 -5.38 -0.76 20.23
C TRP A 286 -6.16 0.36 20.92
N GLY A 287 -5.75 0.78 22.11
CA GLY A 287 -6.47 1.78 22.90
C GLY A 287 -6.24 3.21 22.39
N PHE A 288 -4.98 3.63 22.27
CA PHE A 288 -4.64 5.00 21.88
C PHE A 288 -5.24 5.43 20.52
N PRO A 289 -5.22 4.63 19.44
CA PRO A 289 -5.79 5.03 18.15
C PRO A 289 -7.29 5.32 18.18
N LEU A 290 -8.02 4.77 19.16
CA LEU A 290 -9.46 5.01 19.32
C LEU A 290 -9.76 6.46 19.70
N VAL A 291 -8.86 7.12 20.44
CA VAL A 291 -9.05 8.48 20.93
C VAL A 291 -9.04 9.49 19.76
N PRO A 292 -8.00 9.59 18.91
CA PRO A 292 -8.03 10.48 17.74
C PRO A 292 -9.16 10.15 16.76
N ALA A 293 -9.45 8.85 16.54
CA ALA A 293 -10.51 8.43 15.62
C ALA A 293 -11.90 8.87 16.11
N SER A 294 -12.19 8.72 17.40
CA SER A 294 -13.47 9.15 17.98
C SER A 294 -13.63 10.67 18.00
N ILE A 295 -12.57 11.42 18.36
CA ILE A 295 -12.58 12.89 18.30
C ILE A 295 -12.87 13.35 16.87
N HIS A 296 -12.21 12.76 15.87
CA HIS A 296 -12.45 13.09 14.46
C HIS A 296 -13.89 12.76 14.03
N ALA A 297 -14.44 11.61 14.42
CA ALA A 297 -15.81 11.24 14.09
C ALA A 297 -16.85 12.21 14.70
N VAL A 298 -16.65 12.59 15.97
CA VAL A 298 -17.54 13.56 16.66
C VAL A 298 -17.42 14.95 16.02
N ALA A 299 -16.21 15.40 15.71
CA ALA A 299 -15.98 16.68 15.04
C ALA A 299 -16.63 16.69 13.65
N ARG A 300 -16.47 15.63 12.86
CA ARG A 300 -17.08 15.53 11.52
C ARG A 300 -18.60 15.52 11.60
N LYS A 301 -19.18 14.73 12.50
CA LYS A 301 -20.63 14.72 12.74
C LYS A 301 -21.20 16.09 13.10
N LYS A 302 -20.45 16.93 13.84
CA LYS A 302 -20.93 18.24 14.32
C LYS A 302 -20.73 19.38 13.31
N TYR A 303 -19.62 19.38 12.58
CA TYR A 303 -19.25 20.51 11.70
C TYR A 303 -19.56 20.27 10.22
N PHE A 304 -19.44 19.03 9.71
CA PHE A 304 -19.54 18.71 8.28
C PHE A 304 -20.12 17.30 8.08
N ASP A 305 -21.44 17.16 8.09
CA ASP A 305 -22.12 15.85 8.05
C ASP A 305 -22.47 15.34 6.64
N ASP A 306 -21.66 15.70 5.64
CA ASP A 306 -21.93 15.45 4.22
C ASP A 306 -20.97 14.42 3.60
N ASN A 307 -21.39 13.83 2.46
CA ASN A 307 -20.57 12.99 1.57
C ASN A 307 -19.82 11.84 2.27
N CYS A 308 -20.47 11.12 3.19
CA CYS A 308 -19.90 9.96 3.88
C CYS A 308 -18.53 10.24 4.55
N TRP A 309 -18.29 11.48 4.99
CA TRP A 309 -17.00 11.90 5.59
C TRP A 309 -15.76 11.69 4.70
N MET A 310 -15.93 11.37 3.42
CA MET A 310 -14.84 11.12 2.47
C MET A 310 -14.12 12.40 2.03
N SER A 311 -14.70 13.59 2.27
CA SER A 311 -14.06 14.86 1.89
C SER A 311 -12.77 15.11 2.70
N VAL A 312 -11.64 15.17 1.99
CA VAL A 312 -10.27 15.28 2.53
C VAL A 312 -9.85 16.73 2.75
N GLU A 313 -10.57 17.71 2.20
CA GLU A 313 -10.22 19.15 2.20
C GLU A 313 -10.44 19.87 3.54
N THR A 314 -10.56 19.12 4.63
CA THR A 314 -10.82 19.70 5.96
C THR A 314 -9.60 19.60 6.86
N HIS A 315 -9.27 20.70 7.54
CA HIS A 315 -8.25 20.73 8.60
C HIS A 315 -8.50 19.68 9.71
N LEU A 316 -9.74 19.17 9.82
CA LEU A 316 -10.13 18.10 10.75
C LEU A 316 -9.38 16.78 10.52
N LEU A 317 -8.84 16.55 9.32
CA LEU A 317 -8.06 15.35 9.01
C LEU A 317 -6.74 15.30 9.81
N TYR A 318 -6.20 16.45 10.18
CA TYR A 318 -4.97 16.56 10.97
C TYR A 318 -5.09 15.93 12.36
N VAL A 319 -6.31 15.87 12.93
CA VAL A 319 -6.56 15.26 14.24
C VAL A 319 -6.20 13.77 14.25
N VAL A 320 -6.48 13.05 13.16
CA VAL A 320 -6.17 11.61 13.04
C VAL A 320 -4.75 11.39 12.54
N HIS A 321 -4.33 12.14 11.52
CA HIS A 321 -3.03 11.94 10.89
C HIS A 321 -1.86 12.50 11.70
N GLY A 322 -2.07 13.53 12.53
CA GLY A 322 -1.04 14.12 13.37
C GLY A 322 -0.35 13.09 14.29
N PRO A 323 -1.11 12.35 15.12
CA PRO A 323 -0.56 11.29 15.95
C PRO A 323 0.14 10.17 15.15
N ILE A 324 -0.35 9.84 13.96
CA ILE A 324 0.26 8.84 13.07
C ILE A 324 1.63 9.33 12.56
N VAL A 325 1.71 10.58 12.11
CA VAL A 325 2.98 11.19 11.65
C VAL A 325 3.98 11.26 12.80
N ALA A 326 3.53 11.66 14.00
CA ALA A 326 4.38 11.68 15.19
C ALA A 326 4.93 10.28 15.53
N ALA A 327 4.08 9.26 15.49
CA ALA A 327 4.50 7.86 15.69
C ALA A 327 5.56 7.42 14.66
N LEU A 328 5.39 7.79 13.40
CA LEU A 328 6.35 7.48 12.33
C LEU A 328 7.70 8.19 12.50
N LEU A 329 7.70 9.45 12.96
CA LEU A 329 8.92 10.19 13.28
C LEU A 329 9.70 9.53 14.43
N VAL A 330 8.99 9.08 15.47
CA VAL A 330 9.58 8.33 16.57
C VAL A 330 10.16 7.00 16.09
N ASN A 331 9.46 6.29 15.20
CA ASN A 331 9.97 5.07 14.56
C ASN A 331 11.23 5.33 13.73
N LEU A 332 11.31 6.46 13.01
CA LEU A 332 12.52 6.84 12.28
C LEU A 332 13.69 7.05 13.24
N PHE A 333 13.48 7.75 14.36
CA PHE A 333 14.51 7.92 15.37
C PHE A 333 15.02 6.57 15.91
N PHE A 334 14.11 5.64 16.22
CA PHE A 334 14.48 4.29 16.64
C PHE A 334 15.26 3.53 15.57
N LEU A 335 14.84 3.61 14.29
CA LEU A 335 15.58 3.00 13.19
C LEU A 335 17.00 3.54 13.12
N LEU A 336 17.19 4.86 13.16
CA LEU A 336 18.52 5.47 13.09
C LEU A 336 19.43 5.01 14.24
N ASN A 337 18.89 4.88 15.45
CA ASN A 337 19.63 4.34 16.59
C ASN A 337 19.99 2.86 16.41
N ILE A 338 19.04 2.03 15.95
CA ILE A 338 19.28 0.62 15.67
C ILE A 338 20.36 0.47 14.59
N VAL A 339 20.27 1.24 13.50
CA VAL A 339 21.25 1.24 12.42
C VAL A 339 22.62 1.66 12.95
N ARG A 340 22.71 2.73 13.75
CA ARG A 340 23.96 3.17 14.37
C ARG A 340 24.60 2.07 15.21
N VAL A 341 23.83 1.43 16.09
CA VAL A 341 24.33 0.35 16.95
C VAL A 341 24.73 -0.87 16.14
N LEU A 342 23.91 -1.28 15.16
CA LEU A 342 24.19 -2.40 14.27
C LEU A 342 25.47 -2.18 13.47
N VAL A 343 25.63 -1.00 12.85
CA VAL A 343 26.83 -0.65 12.08
C VAL A 343 28.06 -0.57 12.98
N THR A 344 27.93 0.00 14.18
CA THR A 344 29.04 0.07 15.15
C THR A 344 29.49 -1.32 15.56
N LYS A 345 28.54 -2.20 15.95
CA LYS A 345 28.85 -3.59 16.30
C LYS A 345 29.48 -4.34 15.14
N LEU A 346 28.92 -4.23 13.93
CA LEU A 346 29.48 -4.88 12.74
C LEU A 346 30.90 -4.40 12.39
N ARG A 347 31.18 -3.11 12.61
CA ARG A 347 32.52 -2.53 12.39
C ARG A 347 33.53 -3.05 13.43
N ASP A 348 33.09 -3.23 14.67
CA ASP A 348 33.95 -3.73 15.75
C ASP A 348 34.22 -5.24 15.60
N THR A 349 33.29 -6.03 15.06
CA THR A 349 33.50 -7.49 14.91
C THR A 349 34.38 -7.87 13.73
N HIS A 350 34.40 -7.16 12.60
CA HIS A 350 35.25 -7.51 11.44
C HIS A 350 35.58 -6.31 10.54
N ARG A 351 36.87 -5.97 10.42
CA ARG A 351 37.37 -4.74 9.78
C ARG A 351 37.60 -4.80 8.25
N ALA A 352 37.26 -5.88 7.53
CA ALA A 352 37.80 -6.09 6.17
C ALA A 352 36.88 -6.62 5.05
N GLU A 353 35.62 -7.02 5.28
CA GLU A 353 34.78 -7.54 4.19
C GLU A 353 33.70 -6.56 3.74
N SER A 354 33.90 -5.92 2.58
CA SER A 354 32.88 -5.11 1.86
C SER A 354 31.56 -5.86 1.65
N ASN A 355 31.63 -7.19 1.51
CA ASN A 355 30.49 -8.08 1.37
C ASN A 355 29.56 -8.08 2.60
N MET A 356 30.07 -7.86 3.82
CA MET A 356 29.25 -7.82 5.03
C MET A 356 28.57 -6.46 5.23
N TYR A 357 29.23 -5.37 4.83
CA TYR A 357 28.62 -4.03 4.81
C TYR A 357 27.38 -4.01 3.89
N MET A 358 27.48 -4.58 2.69
CA MET A 358 26.35 -4.71 1.78
C MET A 358 25.22 -5.60 2.33
N LYS A 359 25.55 -6.67 3.08
CA LYS A 359 24.54 -7.49 3.78
C LYS A 359 23.81 -6.70 4.87
N ALA A 360 24.52 -5.83 5.60
CA ALA A 360 23.94 -4.99 6.64
C ALA A 360 23.07 -3.86 6.08
N VAL A 361 23.52 -3.21 5.00
CA VAL A 361 22.72 -2.23 4.26
C VAL A 361 21.46 -2.90 3.68
N ARG A 362 21.58 -4.11 3.15
CA ARG A 362 20.42 -4.89 2.68
C ARG A 362 19.45 -5.21 3.82
N ALA A 363 19.95 -5.62 4.99
CA ALA A 363 19.11 -5.92 6.15
C ALA A 363 18.40 -4.67 6.71
N THR A 364 19.07 -3.51 6.69
CA THR A 364 18.48 -2.24 7.13
C THR A 364 17.47 -1.70 6.12
N LEU A 365 17.70 -1.86 4.81
CA LEU A 365 16.73 -1.54 3.76
C LEU A 365 15.46 -2.42 3.88
N ILE A 366 15.61 -3.68 4.28
CA ILE A 366 14.50 -4.59 4.60
C ILE A 366 13.71 -4.13 5.85
N LEU A 367 14.35 -3.43 6.79
CA LEU A 367 13.72 -2.91 8.01
C LEU A 367 12.89 -1.63 7.77
N VAL A 368 13.13 -0.91 6.67
CA VAL A 368 12.42 0.33 6.34
C VAL A 368 10.92 0.11 6.11
N PRO A 369 10.47 -0.85 5.26
CA PRO A 369 9.04 -1.15 5.08
C PRO A 369 8.37 -1.70 6.35
N LEU A 370 9.14 -2.36 7.23
CA LEU A 370 8.62 -2.94 8.48
C LEU A 370 8.15 -1.85 9.45
N LEU A 371 8.91 -0.76 9.57
CA LEU A 371 8.63 0.33 10.50
C LEU A 371 7.75 1.44 9.89
N GLY A 372 7.37 1.33 8.61
CA GLY A 372 6.54 2.31 7.91
C GLY A 372 7.27 3.62 7.56
N ILE A 373 8.60 3.61 7.50
CA ILE A 373 9.43 4.82 7.42
C ILE A 373 9.47 5.42 5.99
N GLN A 374 9.02 4.67 4.98
CA GLN A 374 8.99 5.13 3.58
C GLN A 374 8.25 6.48 3.40
N PHE A 375 7.24 6.75 4.22
CA PHE A 375 6.47 8.00 4.15
C PHE A 375 7.19 9.22 4.72
N VAL A 376 8.16 9.01 5.61
CA VAL A 376 8.95 10.07 6.24
C VAL A 376 10.19 10.39 5.41
N ILE A 377 10.78 9.37 4.75
CA ILE A 377 11.95 9.56 3.88
C ILE A 377 11.57 10.38 2.64
N PHE A 378 10.39 10.12 2.07
CA PHE A 378 9.93 10.78 0.86
C PHE A 378 8.58 11.48 1.09
N PRO A 379 8.54 12.58 1.87
CA PRO A 379 7.28 13.22 2.25
C PRO A 379 6.70 14.11 1.15
N TRP A 380 7.56 14.64 0.26
CA TRP A 380 7.22 15.66 -0.73
C TRP A 380 6.98 15.05 -2.12
N ARG A 381 5.82 15.33 -2.71
CA ARG A 381 5.50 14.99 -4.09
C ARG A 381 6.15 16.05 -5.00
N PRO A 382 6.97 15.66 -5.99
CA PRO A 382 7.62 16.63 -6.88
C PRO A 382 6.58 17.38 -7.73
N GLU A 383 6.85 18.65 -8.05
CA GLU A 383 5.96 19.50 -8.87
C GLU A 383 5.91 19.06 -10.34
N ASN A 384 6.98 18.43 -10.82
CA ASN A 384 7.04 17.92 -12.19
C ASN A 384 6.03 16.79 -12.38
N ARG A 385 5.11 16.92 -13.34
CA ARG A 385 4.04 15.95 -13.60
C ARG A 385 4.54 14.51 -13.75
N LEU A 386 5.54 14.28 -14.61
CA LEU A 386 6.10 12.92 -14.82
C LEU A 386 6.70 12.35 -13.54
N ALA A 387 7.44 13.17 -12.79
CA ALA A 387 8.05 12.72 -11.54
C ALA A 387 6.99 12.51 -10.45
N GLY A 388 5.92 13.30 -10.44
CA GLY A 388 4.79 13.18 -9.52
C GLY A 388 4.00 11.90 -9.77
N GLU A 389 3.72 11.58 -11.03
CA GLU A 389 3.08 10.31 -11.42
C GLU A 389 3.93 9.10 -10.99
N ILE A 390 5.24 9.11 -11.28
CA ILE A 390 6.16 8.03 -10.86
C ILE A 390 6.21 7.91 -9.33
N TYR A 391 6.29 9.05 -8.63
CA TYR A 391 6.27 9.08 -7.17
C TYR A 391 4.99 8.46 -6.61
N ASP A 392 3.84 8.81 -7.15
CA ASP A 392 2.55 8.25 -6.72
C ASP A 392 2.54 6.73 -6.94
N TYR A 393 2.95 6.24 -8.11
CA TYR A 393 3.05 4.80 -8.37
C TYR A 393 3.93 4.07 -7.36
N ILE A 394 5.15 4.55 -7.12
CA ILE A 394 6.09 3.91 -6.19
C ILE A 394 5.51 3.88 -4.78
N MET A 395 4.96 5.01 -4.32
CA MET A 395 4.43 5.12 -2.96
C MET A 395 3.15 4.30 -2.76
N HIS A 396 2.28 4.21 -3.77
CA HIS A 396 1.11 3.32 -3.74
C HIS A 396 1.53 1.86 -3.70
N ILE A 397 2.53 1.45 -4.50
CA ILE A 397 3.06 0.09 -4.46
C ILE A 397 3.62 -0.21 -3.06
N LEU A 398 4.47 0.67 -2.52
CA LEU A 398 5.05 0.47 -1.18
C LEU A 398 3.99 0.41 -0.07
N LEU A 399 2.92 1.21 -0.17
CA LEU A 399 1.81 1.23 0.79
C LEU A 399 0.95 -0.04 0.71
N HIS A 400 0.43 -0.39 -0.47
CA HIS A 400 -0.54 -1.48 -0.60
C HIS A 400 0.12 -2.86 -0.50
N TYR A 401 1.39 -2.98 -0.88
CA TYR A 401 2.16 -4.24 -0.77
C TYR A 401 2.96 -4.32 0.54
N GLN A 402 2.85 -3.35 1.45
CA GLN A 402 3.61 -3.32 2.70
C GLN A 402 3.41 -4.60 3.52
N GLY A 403 2.16 -5.03 3.71
CA GLY A 403 1.85 -6.24 4.48
C GLY A 403 2.36 -7.53 3.82
N LEU A 404 2.39 -7.59 2.47
CA LEU A 404 3.01 -8.70 1.72
C LEU A 404 4.52 -8.75 1.96
N LEU A 405 5.20 -7.59 1.90
CA LEU A 405 6.64 -7.50 2.18
C LEU A 405 6.93 -7.97 3.61
N VAL A 406 6.17 -7.46 4.59
CA VAL A 406 6.27 -7.82 6.01
C VAL A 406 6.11 -9.34 6.20
N ALA A 407 5.08 -9.95 5.61
CA ALA A 407 4.86 -11.41 5.67
C ALA A 407 6.02 -12.20 5.06
N THR A 408 6.50 -11.76 3.90
CA THR A 408 7.62 -12.37 3.18
C THR A 408 8.90 -12.36 4.00
N ILE A 409 9.22 -11.23 4.61
CA ILE A 409 10.45 -11.05 5.40
C ILE A 409 10.39 -11.86 6.70
N PHE A 410 9.33 -11.71 7.49
CA PHE A 410 9.27 -12.31 8.82
C PHE A 410 8.88 -13.79 8.85
N CYS A 411 8.13 -14.26 7.86
CA CYS A 411 7.68 -15.65 7.78
C CYS A 411 8.46 -16.44 6.73
N PHE A 412 8.39 -16.04 5.46
CA PHE A 412 8.92 -16.85 4.35
C PHE A 412 10.45 -16.86 4.25
N PHE A 413 11.11 -15.74 4.55
CA PHE A 413 12.58 -15.63 4.54
C PHE A 413 13.23 -15.87 5.90
N ASN A 414 12.44 -16.23 6.91
CA ASN A 414 12.96 -16.56 8.21
C ASN A 414 13.58 -17.97 8.20
N GLY A 415 14.89 -18.05 8.45
CA GLY A 415 15.64 -19.31 8.42
C GLY A 415 15.10 -20.37 9.38
N GLU A 416 14.55 -19.97 10.54
CA GLU A 416 13.93 -20.91 11.48
C GLU A 416 12.67 -21.55 10.89
N VAL A 417 11.85 -20.75 10.20
CA VAL A 417 10.61 -21.20 9.54
C VAL A 417 10.96 -22.09 8.36
N GLN A 418 11.91 -21.68 7.51
CA GLN A 418 12.36 -22.46 6.36
C GLN A 418 12.93 -23.82 6.77
N ALA A 419 13.77 -23.86 7.81
CA ALA A 419 14.34 -25.10 8.32
C ALA A 419 13.24 -26.04 8.84
N THR A 420 12.24 -25.50 9.53
CA THR A 420 11.12 -26.28 10.06
C THR A 420 10.22 -26.82 8.95
N LEU A 421 9.87 -25.99 7.96
CA LEU A 421 9.09 -26.41 6.78
C LEU A 421 9.84 -27.49 6.00
N LYS A 422 11.16 -27.33 5.79
CA LYS A 422 11.98 -28.34 5.10
C LYS A 422 11.98 -29.67 5.85
N ARG A 423 12.09 -29.66 7.19
CA ARG A 423 12.02 -30.89 8.00
C ARG A 423 10.66 -31.59 7.87
N GLN A 424 9.58 -30.83 7.98
CA GLN A 424 8.21 -31.35 7.82
C GLN A 424 7.96 -31.89 6.41
N TRP A 425 8.44 -31.19 5.38
CA TRP A 425 8.37 -31.65 3.99
C TRP A 425 9.12 -32.97 3.79
N MET A 426 10.31 -33.10 4.38
CA MET A 426 11.08 -34.36 4.30
C MET A 426 10.37 -35.50 5.03
N GLN A 427 9.77 -35.25 6.20
CA GLN A 427 8.96 -36.25 6.92
C GLN A 427 7.73 -36.67 6.12
N TYR A 428 7.01 -35.71 5.55
CA TYR A 428 5.87 -35.96 4.67
C TYR A 428 6.27 -36.77 3.43
N LYS A 429 7.40 -36.43 2.79
CA LYS A 429 7.93 -37.16 1.63
C LYS A 429 8.27 -38.61 1.98
N VAL A 430 8.83 -38.87 3.17
CA VAL A 430 9.13 -40.24 3.64
C VAL A 430 7.85 -41.02 3.90
N GLN A 431 6.87 -40.44 4.61
CA GLN A 431 5.58 -41.09 4.88
C GLN A 431 4.80 -41.36 3.58
N TRP A 432 4.81 -40.42 2.64
CA TRP A 432 4.18 -40.60 1.33
C TRP A 432 4.89 -41.68 0.50
N GLY A 433 6.22 -41.74 0.56
CA GLY A 433 7.02 -42.80 -0.08
C GLY A 433 6.71 -44.19 0.48
N GLN A 434 6.50 -44.32 1.80
CA GLN A 434 6.09 -45.57 2.44
C GLN A 434 4.68 -45.99 2.02
N ARG A 435 3.69 -45.07 2.04
CA ARG A 435 2.32 -45.36 1.56
C ARG A 435 2.29 -45.82 0.10
N ARG A 436 3.12 -45.25 -0.77
CA ARG A 436 3.22 -45.66 -2.18
C ARG A 436 3.83 -47.07 -2.33
N ARG A 437 4.77 -47.44 -1.46
CA ARG A 437 5.40 -48.78 -1.44
C ARG A 437 4.42 -49.85 -0.97
N GLU A 438 3.62 -49.56 0.06
CA GLU A 438 2.56 -50.45 0.55
C GLU A 438 1.47 -50.68 -0.49
N HIS A 439 1.08 -49.63 -1.24
CA HIS A 439 0.08 -49.73 -2.31
C HIS A 439 0.56 -50.57 -3.52
N CYS A 440 1.87 -50.67 -3.75
CA CYS A 440 2.46 -51.60 -4.73
C CYS A 440 2.60 -53.01 -4.17
N SER A 441 2.97 -53.18 -2.89
CA SER A 441 3.10 -54.49 -2.25
C SER A 441 1.76 -55.23 -2.14
N MET A 442 0.65 -54.50 -1.93
CA MET A 442 -0.70 -55.08 -1.96
C MET A 442 -1.17 -55.47 -3.37
N ARG A 443 -0.54 -54.94 -4.43
CA ARG A 443 -0.86 -55.34 -5.81
C ARG A 443 -0.08 -56.59 -6.23
N SER A 444 1.09 -56.83 -5.66
CA SER A 444 1.89 -58.04 -5.93
C SER A 444 1.49 -59.26 -5.08
N THR A 445 0.75 -59.09 -3.98
CA THR A 445 0.27 -60.20 -3.13
C THR A 445 -1.06 -60.82 -3.61
N SER A 446 -1.67 -60.28 -4.68
CA SER A 446 -2.95 -60.78 -5.22
C SER A 446 -2.81 -61.90 -6.26
N TYR A 447 -1.62 -62.48 -6.45
CA TYR A 447 -1.39 -63.57 -7.41
C TYR A 447 -0.67 -64.76 -6.77
N THR A 448 -1.02 -65.16 -5.55
CA THR A 448 -0.49 -66.44 -5.02
C THR A 448 -1.37 -67.04 -3.93
N THR A 449 -2.65 -67.31 -4.18
CA THR A 449 -3.39 -68.29 -3.35
C THR A 449 -4.62 -68.90 -4.04
N THR A 450 -4.41 -69.96 -4.82
CA THR A 450 -5.31 -71.12 -5.06
C THR A 450 -4.43 -72.11 -5.82
N SER A 451 -4.07 -73.30 -5.35
CA SER A 451 -4.88 -74.36 -4.75
C SER A 451 -3.99 -75.34 -3.97
N ILE A 452 -4.48 -75.78 -2.82
CA ILE A 452 -3.99 -76.95 -2.07
C ILE A 452 -4.59 -78.20 -2.71
N THR A 453 -3.77 -79.22 -2.99
CA THR A 453 -4.04 -80.64 -2.64
C THR A 453 -2.82 -81.54 -2.91
N GLU A 454 -2.47 -82.28 -1.85
CA GLU A 454 -1.85 -83.62 -1.79
C GLU A 454 -0.32 -83.82 -2.01
N VAL A 455 0.21 -84.75 -1.21
CA VAL A 455 1.61 -85.15 -0.92
C VAL A 455 1.74 -86.64 -1.31
N PRO A 456 2.93 -87.31 -1.50
CA PRO A 456 4.34 -86.90 -1.64
C PRO A 456 5.00 -87.42 -2.96
N THR A 457 6.28 -87.11 -3.25
CA THR A 457 7.36 -88.07 -3.66
C THR A 457 8.69 -87.35 -3.93
N PHE A 458 9.75 -88.05 -3.56
CA PHE A 458 11.19 -87.85 -3.68
C PHE A 458 11.77 -87.26 -5.00
N THR A 459 12.86 -86.49 -4.81
CA THR A 459 14.14 -86.42 -5.57
C THR A 459 14.36 -85.64 -6.89
N PHE A 460 15.51 -84.94 -6.84
CA PHE A 460 16.52 -84.63 -7.87
C PHE A 460 16.33 -83.43 -8.84
N HIS A 461 17.25 -82.45 -8.67
CA HIS A 461 18.09 -81.75 -9.67
C HIS A 461 17.72 -81.94 -11.15
N HIS A 462 17.62 -80.84 -11.93
CA HIS A 462 18.64 -80.50 -12.95
C HIS A 462 18.40 -79.10 -13.55
N ASP A 463 19.55 -78.53 -13.94
CA ASP A 463 19.92 -77.25 -14.53
C ASP A 463 19.07 -76.59 -15.63
N CYS A 464 19.03 -75.25 -15.52
CA CYS A 464 19.63 -74.24 -16.41
C CYS A 464 19.41 -74.25 -17.94
N ASN A 465 19.46 -73.02 -18.47
CA ASN A 465 19.71 -72.61 -19.85
C ASN A 465 18.54 -72.81 -20.83
N SER A 466 18.32 -71.96 -21.83
CA SER A 466 18.97 -70.73 -22.29
C SER A 466 18.04 -70.09 -23.33
N GLU A 467 18.24 -68.79 -23.60
CA GLU A 467 18.14 -68.21 -24.95
C GLU A 467 16.73 -68.09 -25.59
N HIS A 468 16.42 -67.11 -26.44
CA HIS A 468 17.09 -65.95 -26.97
C HIS A 468 15.97 -65.08 -27.59
N LEU A 469 16.18 -63.77 -27.63
CA LEU A 469 15.92 -62.85 -28.76
C LEU A 469 15.03 -61.62 -28.50
N ASN A 470 15.78 -60.52 -28.56
CA ASN A 470 15.52 -59.26 -29.25
C ASN A 470 14.36 -58.36 -28.78
N GLY A 471 14.60 -57.09 -28.46
CA GLY A 471 15.85 -56.34 -28.52
C GLY A 471 15.63 -54.84 -28.41
N ARG A 472 16.63 -54.18 -27.77
CA ARG A 472 17.27 -52.88 -28.07
C ARG A 472 16.40 -51.60 -28.06
N HIS A 473 16.82 -50.46 -27.51
CA HIS A 473 18.13 -50.05 -26.95
C HIS A 473 18.00 -48.73 -26.15
N ALA A 474 18.84 -48.62 -25.11
CA ALA A 474 19.69 -47.48 -24.70
C ALA A 474 19.04 -46.12 -24.34
N ASP A 475 19.47 -45.38 -23.31
CA ASP A 475 20.76 -45.38 -22.62
C ASP A 475 20.64 -45.01 -21.14
N ASP A 476 21.61 -45.51 -20.39
CA ASP A 476 21.79 -45.40 -18.95
C ASP A 476 22.86 -44.34 -18.62
N SER A 477 22.86 -43.90 -17.36
CA SER A 477 24.01 -43.39 -16.60
C SER A 477 24.56 -41.97 -16.84
N GLU A 478 24.36 -41.10 -15.84
CA GLU A 478 25.50 -40.45 -15.19
C GLU A 478 25.26 -40.21 -13.68
N LEU A 479 26.20 -40.77 -12.90
CA LEU A 479 26.78 -40.29 -11.63
C LEU A 479 26.03 -40.41 -10.29
N VAL A 480 26.42 -41.45 -9.53
CA VAL A 480 26.46 -41.46 -8.05
C VAL A 480 27.88 -41.86 -7.61
N ALA A 481 28.30 -41.31 -6.46
CA ALA A 481 29.40 -41.72 -5.55
C ALA A 481 30.81 -41.19 -5.89
N LEU A 482 31.32 -40.24 -5.08
CA LEU A 482 32.23 -40.46 -3.92
C LEU A 482 33.64 -40.91 -4.32
N LYS A 483 34.68 -40.12 -4.01
CA LYS A 483 35.47 -40.18 -2.76
C LYS A 483 36.80 -39.42 -2.91
N ALA A 484 37.07 -38.62 -1.88
CA ALA A 484 38.36 -38.23 -1.29
C ALA A 484 39.69 -38.37 -2.07
N LYS A 485 40.44 -37.24 -2.00
CA LYS A 485 41.86 -37.10 -1.59
C LYS A 485 43.00 -37.38 -2.60
N GLU A 486 43.97 -36.47 -2.48
CA GLU A 486 45.41 -36.50 -2.86
C GLU A 486 45.77 -35.94 -4.25
N THR A 487 46.39 -34.76 -4.34
CA THR A 487 47.83 -34.37 -4.17
C THR A 487 48.67 -34.69 -5.43
N TYR A 488 49.48 -33.70 -5.82
CA TYR A 488 50.55 -33.66 -6.84
C TYR A 488 50.16 -33.28 -8.28
N ALA A 489 50.31 -32.01 -8.63
CA ALA A 489 51.49 -31.46 -9.33
C ALA A 489 51.37 -29.93 -9.43
#